data_AF-A0A930RWB8-F1
#
_entry.id   AF-A0A930RWB8-F1
#
_cell.length_a   1.000
_cell.length_b   1.000
_cell.length_c   1.000
_cell.angle_alpha   90.00
_cell.angle_beta   90.00
_cell.angle_gamma   90.00
#
_symmetry.space_group_name_H-M   'P 1'
#
loop_
_entity.id
_entity.type
_entity.pdbx_description
1 polymer ?
#
loop_
_entity_poly.entity_id
_entity_poly.type
_entity_poly.pdbx_seq_one_letter_code
_entity_poly.pdbx_strand_id
1 'polypeptide(L)' 'WSLMDVFSWSNGYEKRYGLFYVDFDTQERYPKKSAYWYKEVAQTQTIQ' A
#
# COMPACT_ATOMS: atom_id res chain seq x y z
N TRP A 1 -7.07 -4.10 -3.89
CA TRP A 1 -5.89 -4.83 -3.37
C TRP A 1 -4.69 -4.38 -4.15
N SER A 2 -3.57 -4.18 -3.45
CA SER A 2 -2.25 -4.39 -4.03
C SER A 2 -1.15 -4.28 -2.97
N LEU A 3 0.04 -4.74 -3.32
CA LEU A 3 1.26 -4.48 -2.55
C LEU A 3 1.55 -2.97 -2.49
N MET A 4 1.58 -2.30 -3.64
CA MET A 4 1.79 -0.85 -3.78
C MET A 4 0.64 -0.19 -4.52
N ASP A 5 0.51 1.14 -4.50
CA ASP A 5 -0.52 1.83 -5.28
C ASP A 5 -0.36 1.55 -6.79
N VAL A 6 -1.47 1.20 -7.43
CA VAL A 6 -1.54 0.84 -8.86
C VAL A 6 -2.72 1.54 -9.51
N PHE A 7 -2.73 1.55 -10.84
CA PHE A 7 -3.86 2.01 -11.63
C PHE A 7 -5.10 1.14 -11.40
N SER A 8 -6.25 1.79 -11.21
CA SER A 8 -7.56 1.15 -11.20
C SER A 8 -8.26 1.32 -12.54
N TRP A 9 -8.72 0.22 -13.14
CA TRP A 9 -9.48 0.22 -14.39
C TRP A 9 -10.74 1.10 -14.34
N SER A 10 -11.41 1.18 -13.19
CA SER A 10 -12.65 1.94 -13.03
C SER A 10 -12.45 3.34 -12.44
N ASN A 11 -11.29 3.63 -11.84
CA ASN A 11 -11.10 4.86 -11.03
C ASN A 11 -9.77 5.57 -11.27
N GLY A 12 -9.01 5.19 -12.30
CA GLY A 12 -7.70 5.79 -12.57
C GLY A 12 -6.73 5.64 -11.40
N TYR A 13 -5.95 6.70 -11.14
CA TYR A 13 -4.94 6.75 -10.08
C TYR A 13 -5.44 7.37 -8.75
N GLU A 14 -6.68 7.84 -8.72
CA GLU A 14 -7.23 8.49 -7.52
C GLU A 14 -7.46 7.49 -6.39
N LYS A 15 -7.93 6.28 -6.73
CA LYS A 15 -8.25 5.25 -5.74
C LYS A 15 -7.04 4.38 -5.43
N ARG A 16 -6.47 4.58 -4.25
CA ARG A 16 -5.21 3.99 -3.79
C ARG A 16 -5.44 2.85 -2.79
N TYR A 17 -4.88 1.67 -3.07
CA TYR A 17 -5.12 0.44 -2.32
C TYR A 17 -3.86 -0.21 -1.73
N GLY A 18 -2.68 0.28 -2.10
CA GLY A 18 -1.41 -0.34 -1.72
C GLY A 18 -1.07 -0.18 -0.25
N LEU A 19 -0.31 -1.13 0.29
CA LEU A 19 0.42 -0.94 1.56
C LEU A 19 1.53 0.10 1.39
N PHE A 20 2.10 0.20 0.19
CA PHE A 20 3.07 1.22 -0.17
C PHE A 20 2.41 2.31 -1.02
N TYR A 21 2.56 3.56 -0.61
CA TYR A 21 2.23 4.71 -1.45
C TYR A 21 3.25 4.81 -2.57
N VAL A 22 2.77 5.13 -3.77
CA VAL A 22 3.61 5.41 -4.95
C VAL A 22 3.36 6.85 -5.36
N ASP A 23 4.41 7.65 -5.38
CA ASP A 23 4.40 8.90 -6.13
C ASP A 23 4.51 8.53 -7.62
N PHE A 24 3.48 8.83 -8.41
CA PHE A 24 3.46 8.44 -9.82
C PHE A 24 4.34 9.32 -10.71
N ASP A 25 4.67 10.53 -10.27
CA ASP A 25 5.53 11.44 -11.01
C ASP A 25 7.01 11.05 -10.86
N THR A 26 7.43 10.75 -9.62
CA THR A 26 8.83 10.41 -9.30
C THR A 26 9.10 8.91 -9.26
N GLN A 27 8.06 8.09 -9.20
CA GLN A 27 8.13 6.64 -8.94
C GLN A 27 8.74 6.32 -7.57
N GLU A 28 8.80 7.25 -6.62
CA GLU A 28 9.25 6.93 -5.27
C GLU A 28 8.16 6.16 -4.48
N ARG A 29 8.62 5.27 -3.58
CA ARG A 29 7.76 4.39 -2.78
C ARG A 29 7.88 4.74 -1.31
N TYR A 30 6.74 4.90 -0.66
CA TYR A 30 6.66 5.30 0.74
C TYR A 30 5.81 4.29 1.51
N PRO A 31 6.33 3.63 2.56
CA PRO A 31 5.55 2.70 3.37
C PRO A 31 4.44 3.46 4.11
N LYS A 32 3.18 3.04 3.92
CA LYS A 32 2.05 3.59 4.68
C LYS A 32 2.02 2.98 6.08
N LYS A 33 1.22 3.57 6.97
CA LYS A 33 0.95 3.01 8.31
C LYS A 33 0.50 1.54 8.25
N SER A 34 -0.31 1.20 7.24
CA SER A 34 -0.76 -0.17 7.00
C SER A 34 0.37 -1.15 6.68
N ALA A 35 1.46 -0.72 6.04
CA ALA A 35 2.62 -1.58 5.79
C ALA A 35 3.32 -2.00 7.09
N TYR A 36 3.45 -1.08 8.04
CA TYR A 36 4.04 -1.38 9.36
C TYR A 36 3.14 -2.30 10.19
N TRP A 37 1.84 -2.03 10.21
CA TRP A 37 0.88 -2.93 10.87
C TRP A 37 0.91 -4.32 10.25
N TYR A 38 0.91 -4.42 8.91
CA TYR A 38 0.94 -5.70 8.22
C TYR A 38 2.26 -6.46 8.46
N LYS A 39 3.39 -5.75 8.59
CA LYS A 39 4.66 -6.34 9.01
C LYS A 39 4.56 -6.97 10.40
N GLU A 40 3.97 -6.26 11.37
CA GLU A 40 3.79 -6.77 12.73
C GLU A 40 2.88 -8.00 12.76
N VAL A 41 1.75 -7.95 12.05
CA VAL A 41 0.84 -9.11 11.91
C VAL A 41 1.57 -10.30 11.29
N ALA A 42 2.38 -10.09 10.25
CA ALA A 42 3.16 -11.15 9.61
C ALA A 42 4.23 -11.76 10.54
N GLN A 43 4.82 -10.96 11.43
CA GLN A 43 5.84 -11.41 12.38
C GLN A 43 5.25 -12.11 13.60
N THR A 44 4.12 -11.64 14.09
CA THR A 44 3.49 -12.10 15.34
C THR A 44 2.37 -13.12 15.13
N GLN A 45 1.87 -13.24 13.89
CA GLN A 45 0.70 -14.04 13.52
C GLN A 45 -0.56 -13.72 14.36
N THR A 46 -0.63 -12.50 14.90
CA THR A 46 -1.70 -12.05 15.79
C THR A 46 -2.33 -10.78 15.21
N ILE A 47 -3.65 -10.68 15.31
CA ILE A 47 -4.41 -9.47 14.97
C ILE A 47 -4.68 -8.73 16.27
N GLN A 48 -4.09 -7.55 16.43
CA GLN A 48 -4.33 -6.63 17.55
C GLN A 48 -5.35 -5.56 17.17
#